data_AF-A0AAJ1P7L5-F1
#
_entry.id   AF-A0AAJ1P7L5-F1
#
_cell.length_a   1.000
_cell.length_b   1.000
_cell.length_c   1.000
_cell.angle_alpha   90.00
_cell.angle_beta   90.00
_cell.angle_gamma   90.00
#
_symmetry.space_group_name_H-M   'P 1'
#
loop_
_entity.id
_entity.type
_entity.pdbx_description
1 polymer ?
#
loop_
_entity_poly.entity_id
_entity_poly.type
_entity_poly.pdbx_seq_one_letter_code
_entity_poly.pdbx_strand_id
1 'polypeptide(L)'
;MNRKSYFPYSSKKVMHYECITFFISLFEPRRYSELFRLNITKKMSAARLNYFNHELQIYDVTKKLKLITSPTLIMCGKYDVQCPLPYSLELKELIPNSKLIIFNKSNHYPFLEESKLFSKEFDLFLEEQFTRFN
;
A
#
# COMPACT_ATOMS: atom_id res chain seq x y z
N MET A 1 30.40 17.42 2.15
CA MET A 1 29.97 17.30 3.56
C MET A 1 29.02 16.12 3.69
N ASN A 2 29.54 14.99 4.19
CA ASN A 2 28.81 13.73 4.36
C ASN A 2 27.73 13.86 5.45
N ARG A 3 26.45 13.79 5.08
CA ARG A 3 25.36 13.57 6.05
C ARG A 3 25.34 12.09 6.42
N LYS A 4 26.09 11.70 7.45
CA LYS A 4 25.86 10.43 8.15
C LYS A 4 24.47 10.49 8.78
N SER A 5 23.54 9.67 8.29
CA SER A 5 22.24 9.44 8.91
C SER A 5 22.45 8.71 10.25
N TYR A 6 22.44 9.46 11.34
CA TYR A 6 22.43 8.90 12.70
C TYR A 6 21.07 8.24 12.96
N PHE A 7 21.03 6.91 12.94
CA PHE A 7 19.96 6.14 13.59
C PHE A 7 20.26 6.12 15.10
N PRO A 8 19.36 6.60 15.98
CA PRO A 8 19.59 6.53 17.41
C PRO A 8 19.33 5.09 17.85
N TYR A 9 20.41 4.31 17.95
CA TYR A 9 20.40 2.97 18.50
C TYR A 9 20.54 3.06 20.03
N SER A 10 19.43 3.31 20.74
CA SER A 10 19.40 3.23 22.21
C SER A 10 18.71 1.94 22.67
N SER A 11 19.53 1.03 23.21
CA SER A 11 19.24 0.06 24.27
C SER A 11 17.95 -0.80 24.18
N LYS A 12 18.18 -2.08 23.85
CA LYS A 12 17.37 -3.26 24.22
C LYS A 12 15.92 -3.33 23.69
N LYS A 13 15.78 -3.50 22.37
CA LYS A 13 14.82 -4.43 21.76
C LYS A 13 15.39 -4.81 20.40
N VAL A 14 15.76 -6.08 20.23
CA VAL A 14 16.13 -6.61 18.92
C VAL A 14 14.92 -6.42 18.02
N MET A 15 15.02 -5.50 17.06
CA MET A 15 14.00 -5.31 16.04
C MET A 15 13.97 -6.60 15.22
N HIS A 16 12.95 -7.43 15.43
CA HIS A 16 12.73 -8.61 14.59
C HIS A 16 12.64 -8.17 13.13
N TYR A 17 13.16 -8.97 12.19
CA TYR A 17 13.11 -8.68 10.75
C TYR A 17 11.71 -8.28 10.26
N GLU A 18 10.66 -8.87 10.84
CA GLU A 18 9.27 -8.50 10.57
C GLU A 18 8.97 -7.01 10.84
N CYS A 19 9.55 -6.42 11.90
CA CYS A 19 9.41 -5.00 12.19
C CYS A 19 10.09 -4.13 11.11
N ILE A 20 11.27 -4.52 10.60
CA ILE A 20 12.01 -3.71 9.62
C ILE A 20 11.18 -3.48 8.35
N THR A 21 10.49 -4.52 7.85
CA THR A 21 9.64 -4.42 6.66
C THR A 21 8.48 -3.44 6.86
N PHE A 22 7.83 -3.44 8.03
CA PHE A 22 6.79 -2.44 8.30
C PHE A 22 7.35 -1.03 8.46
N PHE A 23 8.53 -0.88 9.06
CA PHE A 23 9.17 0.42 9.23
C PHE A 23 9.48 1.11 7.90
N ILE A 24 9.92 0.36 6.88
CA ILE A 24 10.15 0.92 5.52
C ILE A 24 8.86 1.16 4.74
N SER A 25 7.73 0.67 5.24
CA SER A 25 6.41 0.70 4.58
C SER A 25 5.50 1.81 5.13
N LEU A 26 6.00 2.63 6.05
CA LEU A 26 5.31 3.79 6.59
C LEU A 26 5.95 5.08 6.07
N PHE A 27 5.11 6.09 5.83
CA PHE A 27 5.53 7.47 5.58
C PHE A 27 6.13 8.10 6.84
N GLU A 28 5.56 7.81 8.01
CA GLU A 28 6.11 8.22 9.32
C GLU A 28 6.46 7.01 10.20
N PRO A 29 7.67 6.42 10.07
CA PRO A 29 8.04 5.20 10.79
C PRO A 29 7.99 5.33 12.32
N ARG A 30 8.11 6.56 12.86
CA ARG A 30 8.00 6.83 14.31
C ARG A 30 6.62 6.49 14.87
N ARG A 31 5.58 6.49 14.03
CA ARG A 31 4.21 6.14 14.40
C ARG A 31 3.94 4.64 14.36
N TYR A 32 4.96 3.80 14.15
CA TYR A 32 4.78 2.34 14.05
C TYR A 32 4.00 1.75 15.23
N SER A 33 4.38 2.06 16.47
CA SER A 33 3.67 1.56 17.66
C SER A 33 2.24 2.08 17.79
N GLU A 34 1.97 3.28 17.24
CA GLU A 34 0.64 3.89 17.22
C GLU A 34 -0.26 3.23 16.16
N LEU A 35 0.29 2.91 14.99
CA LEU A 35 -0.46 2.38 13.85
C LEU A 35 -0.62 0.85 13.93
N PHE A 36 0.41 0.15 14.39
CA PHE A 36 0.45 -1.30 14.56
C PHE A 36 0.36 -1.69 16.03
N ARG A 37 -0.76 -1.32 16.68
CA ARG A 37 -1.02 -1.62 18.11
C ARG A 37 -1.38 -3.08 18.36
N LEU A 38 -1.89 -3.76 17.33
CA LEU A 38 -2.28 -5.16 17.42
C LEU A 38 -1.04 -6.05 17.37
N ASN A 39 -0.99 -7.05 18.24
CA ASN A 39 0.05 -8.09 18.21
C ASN A 39 -0.18 -9.03 17.03
N ILE A 40 0.17 -8.57 15.83
CA ILE A 40 0.08 -9.33 14.59
C ILE A 40 1.43 -10.03 14.38
N THR A 41 1.45 -11.35 14.52
CA THR A 41 2.60 -12.17 14.13
C THR A 41 2.46 -12.60 12.68
N LYS A 42 3.43 -12.27 11.81
CA LYS A 42 3.41 -12.69 10.40
C LYS A 42 4.54 -13.68 10.13
N LYS A 43 4.26 -14.97 10.20
CA LYS A 43 5.22 -15.98 9.72
C LYS A 43 5.33 -15.92 8.20
N MET A 44 6.55 -15.74 7.69
CA MET A 44 6.84 -15.89 6.28
C MET A 44 6.97 -17.37 5.92
N SER A 45 6.22 -17.82 4.91
CA SER A 45 6.37 -19.16 4.35
C SER A 45 7.41 -19.12 3.23
N ALA A 46 8.52 -19.84 3.41
CA ALA A 46 9.57 -19.95 2.41
C ALA A 46 9.04 -20.54 1.09
N ALA A 47 8.17 -21.56 1.15
CA ALA A 47 7.55 -22.15 -0.03
C ALA A 47 6.71 -21.12 -0.81
N ARG A 48 5.93 -20.28 -0.10
CA ARG A 48 5.14 -19.22 -0.73
C ARG A 48 6.03 -18.15 -1.36
N LEU A 49 7.10 -17.76 -0.68
CA LEU A 49 8.03 -16.74 -1.18
C LEU A 49 8.79 -17.22 -2.43
N ASN A 50 9.22 -18.48 -2.44
CA ASN A 50 9.89 -19.09 -3.59
C ASN A 50 8.97 -19.13 -4.82
N TYR A 51 7.70 -19.52 -4.62
CA TYR A 51 6.71 -19.50 -5.70
C TYR A 51 6.46 -18.08 -6.21
N PHE A 52 6.28 -17.12 -5.30
CA PHE A 52 6.08 -15.72 -5.68
C PHE A 52 7.25 -15.16 -6.49
N ASN A 53 8.50 -15.44 -6.11
CA ASN A 53 9.68 -15.01 -6.87
C ASN A 53 9.72 -15.55 -8.31
N HIS A 54 9.23 -16.77 -8.52
CA HIS A 54 9.10 -17.35 -9.86
C HIS A 54 8.01 -16.63 -10.67
N GLU A 55 6.81 -16.50 -10.10
CA GLU A 55 5.65 -15.90 -10.77
C GLU A 55 5.86 -14.41 -11.10
N LEU A 56 6.53 -13.67 -10.23
CA LEU A 56 6.80 -12.24 -10.41
C LEU A 56 7.44 -11.89 -11.75
N GLN A 57 8.25 -12.79 -12.31
CA GLN A 57 8.95 -12.54 -13.57
C GLN A 57 8.06 -12.71 -14.81
N ILE A 58 6.94 -13.44 -14.69
CA ILE A 58 6.10 -13.84 -15.81
C ILE A 58 4.65 -13.33 -15.70
N TYR A 59 4.26 -12.86 -14.52
CA TYR A 59 2.90 -12.39 -14.27
C TYR A 59 2.72 -10.97 -14.81
N ASP A 60 2.11 -10.88 -16.00
CA ASP A 60 1.67 -9.62 -16.61
C ASP A 60 0.21 -9.74 -17.08
N VAL A 61 -0.66 -8.92 -16.47
CA VAL A 61 -2.08 -8.82 -16.83
C VAL A 61 -2.45 -7.44 -17.38
N THR A 62 -1.47 -6.59 -17.67
CA THR A 62 -1.65 -5.18 -18.09
C THR A 62 -2.56 -5.08 -19.32
N LYS A 63 -2.38 -5.97 -20.30
CA LYS A 63 -3.22 -6.02 -21.53
C LYS A 63 -4.69 -6.36 -21.27
N LYS A 64 -5.00 -6.97 -20.11
CA LYS A 64 -6.35 -7.36 -19.71
C LYS A 64 -7.06 -6.29 -18.90
N LEU A 65 -6.37 -5.25 -18.42
CA LEU A 65 -6.95 -4.18 -17.59
C LEU A 65 -8.13 -3.47 -18.28
N LYS A 66 -8.02 -3.27 -19.59
CA LYS A 66 -9.10 -2.70 -20.42
C LYS A 66 -10.39 -3.52 -20.45
N LEU A 67 -10.33 -4.79 -20.04
CA LEU A 67 -11.50 -5.68 -19.98
C LEU A 67 -12.30 -5.50 -18.69
N ILE A 68 -11.79 -4.73 -17.72
CA ILE A 68 -12.50 -4.43 -16.47
C ILE A 68 -13.63 -3.45 -16.79
N THR A 69 -14.87 -3.92 -16.67
CA THR A 69 -16.07 -3.11 -16.93
C THR A 69 -16.68 -2.54 -15.65
N SER A 70 -16.41 -3.16 -14.49
CA SER A 70 -16.89 -2.73 -13.20
C SER A 70 -16.30 -1.36 -12.80
N PRO A 71 -17.09 -0.48 -12.17
CA PRO A 71 -16.56 0.71 -11.51
C PRO A 71 -15.43 0.33 -10.56
N THR A 72 -14.29 1.02 -10.67
CA THR A 72 -13.06 0.65 -9.95
C THR A 72 -12.51 1.84 -9.17
N LEU A 73 -12.33 1.68 -7.86
CA LEU A 73 -11.60 2.65 -7.04
C LEU A 73 -10.17 2.17 -6.81
N ILE A 74 -9.20 2.97 -7.21
CA ILE A 74 -7.77 2.76 -6.99
C ILE A 74 -7.32 3.72 -5.88
N MET A 75 -6.70 3.18 -4.83
CA MET A 75 -6.23 3.94 -3.67
C MET A 75 -4.78 3.58 -3.38
N CYS A 76 -3.88 4.56 -3.39
CA CYS A 76 -2.46 4.31 -3.15
C CYS A 76 -1.77 5.45 -2.39
N GLY A 77 -0.72 5.11 -1.65
CA GLY A 77 0.17 6.10 -1.06
C GLY A 77 1.15 6.66 -2.08
N LYS A 78 1.40 7.96 -2.01
CA LYS A 78 2.38 8.64 -2.87
C LYS A 78 3.80 8.07 -2.71
N TYR A 79 4.12 7.58 -1.51
CA TYR A 79 5.44 7.08 -1.15
C TYR A 79 5.51 5.56 -1.04
N ASP A 80 4.55 4.83 -1.63
CA ASP A 80 4.52 3.37 -1.57
C ASP A 80 5.77 2.76 -2.25
N VAL A 81 6.61 2.12 -1.44
CA VAL A 81 7.85 1.46 -1.91
C VAL A 81 7.62 0.02 -2.39
N GLN A 82 6.50 -0.59 -2.03
CA GLN A 82 6.14 -1.95 -2.42
C GLN A 82 5.35 -1.96 -3.73
N CYS A 83 4.44 -1.00 -3.89
CA CYS A 83 3.66 -0.76 -5.10
C CYS A 83 3.79 0.71 -5.53
N PRO A 84 4.89 1.07 -6.24
CA PRO A 84 5.15 2.43 -6.65
C PRO A 84 3.98 3.12 -7.38
N LEU A 85 3.80 4.41 -7.10
CA LEU A 85 2.76 5.26 -7.69
C LEU A 85 2.60 5.13 -9.22
N PRO A 86 3.68 5.01 -10.04
CA PRO A 86 3.53 4.83 -11.49
C PRO A 86 2.60 3.70 -11.89
N TYR A 87 2.59 2.58 -11.16
CA TYR A 87 1.69 1.47 -11.47
C TYR A 87 0.22 1.80 -11.17
N SER A 88 -0.06 2.59 -10.14
CA SER A 88 -1.43 3.07 -9.89
C SER A 88 -1.91 4.07 -10.94
N LEU A 89 -0.99 4.88 -11.49
CA LEU A 89 -1.28 5.76 -12.62
C LEU A 89 -1.57 4.94 -13.89
N GLU A 90 -0.78 3.90 -14.15
CA GLU A 90 -1.01 2.96 -15.26
C GLU A 90 -2.36 2.23 -15.14
N LEU A 91 -2.72 1.76 -13.94
CA LEU A 91 -4.05 1.20 -13.68
C LEU A 91 -5.17 2.20 -13.99
N LYS A 92 -5.01 3.47 -13.58
CA LYS A 92 -5.98 4.53 -13.82
C LYS A 92 -6.14 4.86 -15.31
N GLU A 93 -5.05 4.80 -16.07
CA GLU A 93 -5.06 5.02 -17.53
C GLU A 93 -5.73 3.86 -18.27
N LEU A 94 -5.45 2.62 -17.86
CA LEU A 94 -5.87 1.42 -18.60
C LEU A 94 -7.25 0.87 -18.20
N ILE A 95 -7.76 1.21 -17.01
CA ILE A 95 -9.10 0.80 -16.56
C ILE A 95 -10.12 1.92 -16.91
N PRO A 96 -11.08 1.69 -17.84
CA PRO A 96 -11.95 2.75 -18.35
C PRO A 96 -12.80 3.46 -17.28
N ASN A 97 -13.42 2.69 -16.38
CA ASN A 97 -14.33 3.19 -15.35
C ASN A 97 -13.65 3.27 -13.98
N SER A 98 -12.44 3.82 -13.93
CA SER A 98 -11.67 3.91 -12.69
C SER A 98 -11.63 5.32 -12.08
N LYS A 99 -11.46 5.40 -10.76
CA LYS A 99 -11.15 6.61 -9.99
C LYS A 99 -9.85 6.35 -9.22
N LEU A 100 -8.93 7.32 -9.20
CA LEU A 100 -7.66 7.20 -8.49
C LEU A 100 -7.58 8.24 -7.38
N ILE A 101 -7.31 7.78 -6.16
CA ILE A 101 -7.03 8.61 -4.99
C ILE A 101 -5.59 8.38 -4.55
N ILE A 102 -4.82 9.46 -4.49
CA ILE A 102 -3.43 9.45 -4.07
C ILE A 102 -3.33 10.08 -2.67
N PHE A 103 -2.85 9.29 -1.72
CA PHE A 103 -2.65 9.68 -0.33
C PHE A 103 -1.27 10.32 -0.16
N ASN A 104 -1.25 11.65 0.02
CA ASN A 104 -0.03 12.46 -0.06
C ASN A 104 0.87 12.34 1.18
N LYS A 105 0.39 11.77 2.28
CA LYS A 105 1.14 11.53 3.52
C LYS A 105 1.09 10.04 3.90
N SER A 106 1.12 9.18 2.88
CA SER A 106 1.07 7.72 3.04
C SER A 106 2.10 7.02 2.16
N ASN A 107 2.61 5.91 2.68
CA ASN A 107 3.40 4.90 1.98
C ASN A 107 2.46 3.72 1.70
N HIS A 108 2.80 2.50 2.10
CA HIS A 108 2.06 1.29 1.71
C HIS A 108 0.70 1.12 2.42
N TYR A 109 0.47 1.83 3.53
CA TYR A 109 -0.72 1.64 4.37
C TYR A 109 -1.59 2.91 4.49
N PRO A 110 -2.16 3.44 3.39
CA PRO A 110 -2.96 4.67 3.43
C PRO A 110 -4.17 4.57 4.38
N PHE A 111 -4.73 3.37 4.56
CA PHE A 111 -5.82 3.12 5.51
C PHE A 111 -5.40 3.24 6.99
N LEU A 112 -4.10 3.12 7.31
CA LEU A 112 -3.56 3.38 8.65
C LEU A 112 -3.11 4.84 8.78
N GLU A 113 -2.39 5.35 7.78
CA GLU A 113 -1.69 6.64 7.86
C GLU A 113 -2.63 7.84 7.68
N GLU A 114 -3.59 7.73 6.75
CA GLU A 114 -4.59 8.75 6.42
C GLU A 114 -6.03 8.19 6.52
N SER A 115 -6.28 7.41 7.58
CA SER A 115 -7.52 6.63 7.79
C SER A 115 -8.83 7.40 7.57
N LYS A 116 -8.93 8.64 8.06
CA LYS A 116 -10.12 9.49 7.89
C LYS A 116 -10.42 9.79 6.42
N LEU A 117 -9.38 10.14 5.65
CA LEU A 117 -9.52 10.39 4.23
C LEU A 117 -9.83 9.09 3.48
N PHE A 118 -9.18 8.00 3.89
CA PHE A 118 -9.39 6.68 3.28
C PHE A 118 -10.85 6.24 3.41
N SER A 119 -11.41 6.26 4.62
CA SER A 119 -12.82 5.91 4.85
C SER A 119 -13.76 6.83 4.07
N LYS A 120 -13.51 8.14 4.09
CA LYS A 120 -14.34 9.10 3.35
C LYS A 120 -14.40 8.79 1.85
N GLU A 121 -13.25 8.58 1.20
CA GLU A 121 -13.20 8.32 -0.24
C GLU A 121 -13.80 6.95 -0.60
N PHE A 122 -13.64 5.97 0.29
CA PHE A 122 -14.28 4.67 0.18
C PHE A 122 -15.81 4.77 0.25
N ASP A 123 -16.33 5.46 1.28
CA ASP A 123 -17.78 5.63 1.48
C ASP A 123 -18.41 6.41 0.32
N LEU A 124 -17.79 7.51 -0.12
CA LEU A 124 -18.24 8.28 -1.29
C LEU A 124 -18.32 7.41 -2.55
N PHE A 125 -17.31 6.58 -2.79
CA PHE A 125 -17.33 5.68 -3.94
C PHE A 125 -18.48 4.68 -3.87
N LEU A 126 -18.76 4.11 -2.70
CA LEU A 126 -19.88 3.20 -2.50
C LEU A 126 -21.22 3.90 -2.71
N GLU A 127 -21.43 5.08 -2.16
CA GLU A 127 -22.65 5.88 -2.34
C GLU A 127 -22.89 6.23 -3.82
N GLU A 128 -21.84 6.64 -4.54
CA GLU A 128 -21.88 6.88 -5.99
C GLU A 128 -22.35 5.61 -6.74
N GLN A 129 -21.88 4.43 -6.34
CA GLN A 129 -22.29 3.18 -6.97
C GLN A 129 -23.73 2.79 -6.62
N PHE A 130 -24.15 2.92 -5.35
CA PHE A 130 -25.54 2.62 -4.95
C PHE A 130 -26.55 3.52 -5.65
N THR A 131 -26.24 4.80 -5.84
CA THR A 131 -27.11 5.74 -6.57
C THR A 131 -27.24 5.37 -8.05
N ARG A 132 -26.21 4.74 -8.63
CA ARG A 132 -26.20 4.37 -10.05
C ARG A 132 -27.04 3.12 -10.36
N PHE A 133 -27.33 2.31 -9.35
CA PHE A 133 -28.12 1.08 -9.48
C PHE A 133 -29.58 1.23 -9.02
N ASN A 134 -29.95 2.36 -8.41
CA ASN A 134 -31.32 2.73 -8.05
C ASN A 134 -31.87 3.76 -9.03
#